data_AF-A0A497NNU7-F1
#
_entry.id   AF-A0A497NNU7-F1
#
_cell.length_a   1.000
_cell.length_b   1.000
_cell.length_c   1.000
_cell.angle_alpha   90.00
_cell.angle_beta   90.00
_cell.angle_gamma   90.00
#
_symmetry.space_group_name_H-M   'P 1'
#
loop_
_entity.id
_entity.type
_entity.pdbx_description
1 polymer ?
#
loop_
_entity_poly.entity_id
_entity_poly.type
_entity_poly.pdbx_seq_one_letter_code
_entity_poly.pdbx_strand_id
1 'polypeptide(L)'
;MSEKTLEKILKKMDVLIKLVAINMLKNKNLTEQVEILSEIGLQPKQIASILGTDSSTVRTLKSRVKKRKSGSSQLKKSKSKGESIHEQR
;
A
#
# COMPACT_ATOMS: atom_id res chain seq x y z
N MET A 1 -34.56 9.94 7.16
CA MET A 1 -33.85 9.68 5.89
C MET A 1 -34.23 8.29 5.40
N SER A 2 -34.62 8.12 4.13
CA SER A 2 -34.96 6.78 3.63
C SER A 2 -33.68 5.94 3.44
N GLU A 3 -33.73 4.66 3.81
CA GLU A 3 -32.61 3.72 3.69
C GLU A 3 -32.11 3.61 2.23
N LYS A 4 -33.05 3.64 1.27
CA LYS A 4 -32.76 3.71 -0.17
C LYS A 4 -31.97 4.95 -0.59
N THR A 5 -32.20 6.09 0.06
CA THR A 5 -31.44 7.32 -0.20
C THR A 5 -30.00 7.15 0.29
N LEU A 6 -29.82 6.56 1.48
CA LEU A 6 -28.49 6.33 2.04
C LEU A 6 -27.65 5.39 1.16
N GLU A 7 -28.22 4.27 0.70
CA GLU A 7 -27.52 3.36 -0.22
C GLU A 7 -27.09 4.05 -1.52
N LYS A 8 -27.95 4.90 -2.10
CA LYS A 8 -27.61 5.66 -3.31
C LYS A 8 -26.45 6.61 -3.06
N ILE A 9 -26.41 7.26 -1.90
CA ILE A 9 -25.32 8.16 -1.52
C ILE A 9 -24.03 7.36 -1.37
N LEU A 10 -24.04 6.24 -0.65
CA LEU A 10 -22.86 5.38 -0.47
C LEU A 10 -22.29 4.90 -1.81
N LYS A 11 -23.15 4.45 -2.74
CA LYS A 11 -22.73 4.06 -4.10
C LYS A 11 -22.06 5.20 -4.85
N LYS A 12 -22.56 6.43 -4.74
CA LYS A 12 -21.93 7.61 -5.37
C LYS A 12 -20.60 7.96 -4.71
N MET A 13 -20.49 7.83 -3.39
CA MET A 13 -19.24 8.05 -2.67
C MET A 13 -18.18 7.02 -3.07
N ASP A 14 -18.54 5.75 -3.25
CA ASP A 14 -17.62 4.74 -3.76
C ASP A 14 -17.08 5.09 -5.15
N VAL A 15 -17.93 5.61 -6.05
CA VAL A 15 -17.50 6.07 -7.38
C VAL A 15 -16.53 7.25 -7.25
N LEU A 16 -16.81 8.23 -6.39
CA LEU A 16 -15.92 9.36 -6.16
C LEU A 16 -14.56 8.91 -5.62
N ILE A 17 -14.53 8.00 -4.65
CA ILE A 17 -13.28 7.45 -4.10
C ILE A 17 -12.45 6.79 -5.20
N LYS A 18 -13.09 5.99 -6.08
CA LYS A 18 -12.39 5.36 -7.21
C LYS A 18 -11.83 6.38 -8.19
N LEU A 19 -12.60 7.41 -8.54
CA LEU A 19 -12.14 8.47 -9.44
C LEU A 19 -10.94 9.25 -8.88
N VAL A 20 -10.98 9.58 -7.59
CA VAL A 20 -9.86 10.26 -6.92
C VAL A 20 -8.64 9.34 -6.86
N ALA A 21 -8.82 8.08 -6.48
CA ALA A 21 -7.73 7.11 -6.41
C ALA A 21 -7.05 6.92 -7.77
N ILE A 22 -7.82 6.77 -8.87
CA ILE A 22 -7.26 6.63 -10.22
C ILE A 22 -6.37 7.82 -10.58
N ASN A 23 -6.81 9.04 -10.28
CA ASN A 23 -6.02 10.24 -10.57
C ASN A 23 -4.73 10.32 -9.74
N MET A 24 -4.79 9.99 -8.45
CA MET A 24 -3.61 9.99 -7.57
C MET A 24 -2.58 8.91 -7.96
N LEU A 25 -3.03 7.82 -8.56
CA LEU A 25 -2.24 6.62 -8.80
C LEU A 25 -1.76 6.45 -10.26
N LYS A 26 -2.13 7.37 -11.16
CA LYS A 26 -1.93 7.29 -12.61
C LYS A 26 -0.48 6.99 -13.05
N ASN A 27 0.51 7.46 -12.28
CA ASN A 27 1.94 7.31 -12.58
C ASN A 27 2.66 6.35 -11.62
N LYS A 28 1.92 5.50 -10.92
CA LYS A 28 2.44 4.55 -9.93
C LYS A 28 2.32 3.13 -10.45
N ASN A 29 3.32 2.30 -10.21
CA ASN A 29 3.20 0.87 -10.46
C ASN A 29 2.29 0.21 -9.41
N LEU A 30 1.76 -0.98 -9.69
CA LEU A 30 0.80 -1.66 -8.82
C LEU A 30 1.30 -1.85 -7.36
N THR A 31 2.60 -2.03 -7.16
CA THR A 31 3.18 -2.16 -5.81
C THR A 31 3.11 -0.84 -5.04
N GLU A 32 3.49 0.26 -5.68
CA GLU A 32 3.40 1.61 -5.11
C GLU A 32 1.94 2.01 -4.85
N GLN A 33 1.03 1.65 -5.76
CA GLN A 33 -0.40 1.87 -5.58
C GLN A 33 -0.94 1.18 -4.33
N VAL A 34 -0.59 -0.10 -4.14
CA VAL A 34 -0.98 -0.87 -2.94
C VAL A 34 -0.34 -0.30 -1.68
N GLU A 35 0.89 0.19 -1.75
CA GLU A 35 1.58 0.82 -0.62
C GLU A 35 0.87 2.09 -0.17
N ILE A 36 0.65 3.05 -1.09
CA ILE A 36 -0.03 4.32 -0.81
C ILE A 36 -1.44 4.06 -0.23
N LEU A 37 -2.21 3.18 -0.87
CA LEU A 37 -3.57 2.87 -0.41
C LEU A 37 -3.56 2.15 0.95
N SER A 38 -2.55 1.34 1.25
CA SER A 38 -2.43 0.71 2.56
C SER A 38 -1.99 1.69 3.65
N GLU A 39 -1.22 2.73 3.32
CA GLU A 39 -0.77 3.75 4.27
C GLU A 39 -1.92 4.65 4.72
N ILE A 40 -2.91 4.87 3.86
CA ILE A 40 -4.17 5.57 4.23
C ILE A 40 -5.18 4.66 4.95
N GLY A 41 -4.79 3.44 5.34
CA GLY A 41 -5.59 2.55 6.19
C GLY A 41 -6.61 1.68 5.46
N LEU A 42 -6.63 1.64 4.13
CA LEU A 42 -7.57 0.80 3.38
C LEU A 42 -7.26 -0.69 3.57
N GLN A 43 -8.32 -1.47 3.72
CA GLN A 43 -8.25 -2.92 3.82
C GLN A 43 -7.98 -3.56 2.45
N PRO A 44 -7.34 -4.74 2.38
CA PRO A 44 -7.02 -5.39 1.10
C PRO A 44 -8.20 -5.57 0.15
N LYS A 45 -9.41 -5.83 0.68
CA LYS A 45 -10.65 -5.92 -0.11
C LYS A 45 -11.04 -4.59 -0.76
N GLN A 46 -10.86 -3.47 -0.05
CA GLN A 46 -11.17 -2.14 -0.57
C GLN A 46 -10.16 -1.74 -1.64
N ILE A 47 -8.87 -1.98 -1.38
CA ILE A 47 -7.79 -1.73 -2.35
C ILE A 47 -8.04 -2.54 -3.63
N ALA A 48 -8.39 -3.81 -3.50
CA ALA A 48 -8.75 -4.68 -4.63
C ALA A 48 -9.90 -4.09 -5.48
N SER A 49 -10.97 -3.61 -4.83
CA SER A 49 -12.12 -2.98 -5.51
C SER A 49 -11.77 -1.67 -6.22
N ILE A 50 -10.80 -0.91 -5.70
CA ILE A 50 -10.33 0.35 -6.28
C ILE A 50 -9.41 0.07 -7.49
N LEU A 51 -8.48 -0.88 -7.35
CA LEU A 51 -7.45 -1.17 -8.35
C LEU A 51 -7.90 -2.18 -9.43
N GLY A 52 -9.09 -2.78 -9.27
CA GLY A 52 -9.59 -3.80 -10.21
C GLY A 52 -8.74 -5.08 -10.19
N THR A 53 -8.33 -5.52 -9.00
CA THR A 53 -7.50 -6.73 -8.82
C THR A 53 -8.01 -7.60 -7.67
N ASP A 54 -7.36 -8.74 -7.43
CA ASP A 54 -7.72 -9.67 -6.36
C ASP A 54 -7.11 -9.28 -5.01
N SER A 55 -7.87 -9.55 -3.94
CA SER A 55 -7.41 -9.35 -2.56
C SER A 55 -6.18 -10.21 -2.20
N SER A 56 -5.96 -11.34 -2.88
CA SER A 56 -4.77 -12.19 -2.74
C SER A 56 -3.52 -11.49 -3.30
N THR A 57 -3.64 -10.86 -4.47
CA THR A 57 -2.59 -10.04 -5.09
C THR A 57 -2.20 -8.89 -4.18
N VAL A 58 -3.17 -8.14 -3.66
CA VAL A 58 -2.92 -7.03 -2.73
C VAL A 58 -2.17 -7.50 -1.47
N ARG A 59 -2.60 -8.61 -0.86
CA ARG A 59 -1.93 -9.18 0.32
C ARG A 59 -0.48 -9.57 0.04
N THR A 60 -0.24 -10.18 -1.12
CA THR A 60 1.10 -10.58 -1.55
C THR A 60 2.00 -9.36 -1.74
N LEU A 61 1.51 -8.31 -2.43
CA LEU A 61 2.24 -7.07 -2.64
C LEU A 61 2.52 -6.35 -1.30
N LYS A 62 1.53 -6.27 -0.41
CA LYS A 62 1.70 -5.69 0.93
C LYS A 62 2.76 -6.44 1.75
N SER A 63 2.80 -7.77 1.66
CA SER A 63 3.84 -8.59 2.30
C SER A 63 5.23 -8.32 1.71
N ARG A 64 5.35 -8.18 0.39
CA ARG A 64 6.61 -7.81 -0.29
C ARG A 64 7.09 -6.43 0.14
N VAL A 65 6.21 -5.43 0.20
CA VAL A 65 6.53 -4.08 0.68
C VAL A 65 7.03 -4.12 2.12
N LYS A 66 6.34 -4.85 3.02
CA LYS A 66 6.77 -5.02 4.42
C LYS A 66 8.17 -5.64 4.53
N LYS A 67 8.45 -6.69 3.76
CA LYS A 67 9.76 -7.35 3.72
C LYS A 67 10.86 -6.42 3.20
N ARG A 68 10.59 -5.59 2.21
CA ARG A 68 11.54 -4.58 1.71
C ARG A 68 11.87 -3.54 2.78
N LYS A 69 10.86 -3.07 3.52
CA LYS A 69 11.03 -2.12 4.64
C LYS A 69 11.83 -2.73 5.81
N SER A 70 11.64 -4.02 6.12
CA SER A 70 12.38 -4.69 7.21
C SER A 70 13.78 -5.19 6.80
N GLY A 71 13.97 -5.58 5.54
CA GLY A 71 15.25 -6.07 5.02
C GLY A 71 16.28 -4.94 4.83
N SER A 72 15.84 -3.74 4.45
CA SER A 72 16.73 -2.57 4.34
C SER A 72 17.30 -2.12 5.68
N SER A 73 16.56 -2.33 6.79
CA SER A 73 17.07 -2.10 8.14
C SER A 73 18.11 -3.13 8.60
N GLN A 74 18.11 -4.36 8.07
CA GLN A 74 19.10 -5.38 8.42
C GLN A 74 20.44 -5.18 7.68
N LEU A 75 20.42 -4.74 6.42
CA LEU A 75 21.66 -4.43 5.67
C LEU A 75 22.43 -3.22 6.20
N LYS A 76 21.75 -2.23 6.79
CA LYS A 76 22.43 -1.08 7.42
C LYS A 76 23.12 -1.44 8.73
N LYS A 77 22.58 -2.40 9.50
CA LYS A 77 23.13 -2.81 10.80
C LYS A 77 24.35 -3.75 10.67
N SER A 78 24.50 -4.46 9.54
CA SER A 78 25.68 -5.30 9.27
C SER A 78 26.87 -4.51 8.74
N LYS A 79 26.65 -3.41 7.99
CA LYS A 79 27.75 -2.53 7.52
C LYS A 79 28.43 -1.75 8.65
N SER A 80 27.67 -1.18 9.58
CA SER A 80 28.24 -0.39 10.69
C SER A 80 29.05 -1.22 11.70
N LYS A 81 28.90 -2.55 11.70
CA LYS A 81 29.65 -3.47 12.59
C LYS A 81 30.94 -4.00 11.94
N GLY A 82 31.06 -3.92 10.62
CA GLY A 82 32.26 -4.33 9.88
C GLY A 82 33.31 -3.23 9.75
N GLU A 83 32.89 -1.96 9.65
CA GLU A 83 33.79 -0.82 9.49
C GLU A 83 34.55 -0.48 10.79
N SER A 84 34.02 -0.78 11.98
CA SER A 84 34.72 -0.55 13.25
C SER A 84 35.83 -1.56 13.56
N ILE A 85 35.95 -2.66 12.82
CA ILE A 85 36.94 -3.71 13.07
C ILE A 85 38.25 -3.43 12.31
N HIS A 86 38.22 -2.57 11.28
CA HIS A 86 39.37 -2.37 10.40
C HIS A 86 40.23 -1.14 10.70
N GLU A 87 39.83 -0.29 11.66
CA GLU A 87 40.54 0.97 11.97
C GLU A 87 41.43 0.89 13.23
N GLN A 88 41.73 -0.31 13.73
CA GLN A 88 42.54 -0.51 14.95
C GLN A 88 43.66 -1.55 14.82
N ARG A 89 44.20 -1.81 13.62
CA ARG A 89 45.37 -2.69 13.45
C ARG A 89 46.45 -2.06 12.61
#